data_AF-A0A0H5DC88-F1
#
_entry.id   AF-A0A0H5DC88-F1
#
_cell.length_a   1.000
_cell.length_b   1.000
_cell.length_c   1.000
_cell.angle_alpha   90.00
_cell.angle_beta   90.00
_cell.angle_gamma   90.00
#
_symmetry.space_group_name_H-M   'P 1'
#
loop_
_entity.id
_entity.type
_entity.pdbx_description
1 polymer ?
#
loop_
_entity_poly.entity_id
_entity_poly.type
_entity_poly.pdbx_seq_one_letter_code
_entity_poly.pdbx_strand_id
1 'polypeptide(L)' 'MQSQSVPKKPTNLTLDQGLLSEARSFGVNLSQAAEAGLRQAVQEAKTNAWKRENAAALQSSNRWVEENGLPLDRYRPF' A
#
# COMPACT_ATOMS: atom_id res chain seq x y z
N MET A 1 13.13 -23.63 -0.59
CA MET A 1 11.98 -22.73 -0.30
C MET A 1 11.00 -22.87 -1.46
N GLN A 2 9.84 -23.49 -1.25
CA GLN A 2 8.85 -23.67 -2.30
C GLN A 2 8.08 -22.35 -2.48
N SER A 3 8.30 -21.66 -3.59
CA SER A 3 7.50 -20.52 -4.02
C SER A 3 6.15 -21.05 -4.50
N GLN A 4 5.14 -21.04 -3.62
CA GLN A 4 3.75 -21.28 -4.04
C GLN A 4 3.36 -20.20 -5.06
N SER A 5 3.18 -20.61 -6.32
CA SER A 5 2.59 -19.76 -7.35
C SER A 5 1.12 -19.55 -7.01
N VAL A 6 0.76 -18.35 -6.57
CA VAL A 6 -0.64 -17.96 -6.36
C VAL A 6 -1.38 -18.08 -7.70
N PRO A 7 -2.51 -18.80 -7.77
CA PRO A 7 -3.24 -18.97 -9.03
C PRO A 7 -3.72 -17.60 -9.54
N LYS A 8 -3.31 -17.23 -10.75
CA LYS A 8 -3.73 -15.99 -11.41
C LYS A 8 -5.03 -16.25 -12.16
N LYS A 9 -6.04 -15.42 -11.91
CA LYS A 9 -7.31 -15.47 -12.65
C LYS A 9 -7.28 -14.44 -13.78
N PRO A 10 -7.47 -14.84 -15.05
CA PRO A 10 -7.64 -13.89 -16.15
C PRO A 10 -8.84 -12.99 -15.86
N THR A 11 -8.63 -11.69 -15.94
CA THR A 11 -9.68 -10.68 -15.70
C THR A 11 -9.69 -9.72 -16.88
N ASN A 12 -10.86 -9.51 -17.49
CA ASN A 12 -11.03 -8.53 -18.56
C ASN A 12 -11.08 -7.13 -17.94
N LEU A 13 -10.25 -6.23 -18.46
CA LEU A 13 -10.13 -4.85 -17.98
C LEU A 13 -10.31 -3.91 -19.18
N THR A 14 -11.05 -2.82 -18.96
CA THR A 14 -11.17 -1.74 -19.94
C THR A 14 -10.14 -0.68 -19.60
N LEU A 15 -9.24 -0.39 -20.55
CA LEU A 15 -8.16 0.60 -20.41
C LEU A 15 -8.14 1.51 -21.64
N ASP A 16 -7.51 2.67 -21.49
CA ASP A 16 -7.31 3.61 -22.58
C ASP A 16 -6.53 2.98 -23.74
N GLN A 17 -7.02 3.17 -24.97
CA GLN A 17 -6.42 2.56 -26.15
C GLN A 17 -5.06 3.18 -26.51
N GLY A 18 -4.89 4.49 -26.26
CA GLY A 18 -3.63 5.19 -26.47
C GLY A 18 -2.53 4.64 -25.56
N LEU A 19 -2.84 4.54 -24.27
CA LEU A 19 -1.96 3.96 -23.26
C LEU A 19 -1.58 2.50 -23.57
N LEU A 20 -2.54 1.68 -24.04
CA LEU A 20 -2.26 0.31 -24.45
C LEU A 20 -1.32 0.24 -25.65
N SER A 21 -1.50 1.13 -26.62
CA SER A 21 -0.67 1.20 -27.83
C SER A 21 0.74 1.65 -27.49
N GLU A 22 0.87 2.67 -26.63
CA GLU A 22 2.13 3.16 -26.11
C GLU A 22 2.87 2.07 -25.33
N ALA A 23 2.21 1.43 -24.36
CA ALA A 23 2.78 0.34 -23.57
C ALA A 23 3.29 -0.81 -24.46
N ARG A 24 2.55 -1.17 -25.51
CA ARG A 24 2.99 -2.18 -26.49
C ARG A 24 4.21 -1.73 -27.29
N SER A 25 4.26 -0.47 -27.71
CA SER A 25 5.41 0.08 -28.44
C SER A 25 6.72 0.05 -27.64
N PHE A 26 6.61 0.19 -26.31
CA PHE A 26 7.73 0.07 -25.38
C PHE A 26 7.98 -1.35 -24.86
N GLY A 27 7.23 -2.36 -25.32
CA GLY A 27 7.40 -3.74 -24.89
C GLY A 27 7.00 -4.01 -23.43
N VAL A 28 6.12 -3.18 -22.85
CA VAL A 28 5.67 -3.32 -21.47
C VAL A 28 4.78 -4.56 -21.32
N ASN A 29 5.09 -5.39 -20.32
CA ASN A 29 4.24 -6.51 -19.95
C ASN A 29 2.99 -6.01 -19.20
N LEU A 30 1.88 -5.87 -19.92
CA LEU A 30 0.61 -5.35 -19.41
C LEU A 30 0.10 -6.09 -18.18
N SER A 31 0.21 -7.43 -18.14
CA SER A 31 -0.26 -8.22 -17.01
C SER A 31 0.55 -7.94 -15.75
N GLN A 32 1.87 -7.86 -15.89
CA GLN A 32 2.76 -7.55 -14.78
C GLN A 32 2.56 -6.11 -14.28
N ALA A 33 2.44 -5.14 -15.19
CA ALA A 33 2.20 -3.75 -14.86
C ALA A 33 0.85 -3.56 -14.15
N ALA A 34 -0.21 -4.18 -14.66
CA ALA A 34 -1.54 -4.13 -14.05
C ALA A 34 -1.54 -4.78 -12.65
N GLU A 35 -0.87 -5.92 -12.48
CA GLU A 35 -0.75 -6.58 -11.17
C GLU A 35 0.02 -5.73 -10.16
N ALA A 36 1.11 -5.08 -10.59
CA ALA A 36 1.89 -4.17 -9.75
C ALA A 36 1.06 -2.96 -9.30
N GLY A 37 0.38 -2.28 -10.24
CA GLY A 37 -0.49 -1.15 -9.93
C GLY A 37 -1.65 -1.53 -9.01
N LEU A 38 -2.29 -2.68 -9.26
CA LEU A 38 -3.36 -3.18 -8.41
C LEU A 38 -2.88 -3.47 -6.99
N ARG A 39 -1.69 -4.08 -6.85
CA ARG A 39 -1.09 -4.35 -5.53
C ARG A 39 -0.85 -3.05 -4.75
N GLN A 40 -0.34 -2.02 -5.40
CA GLN A 40 -0.13 -0.71 -4.78
C GLN A 40 -1.45 -0.07 -4.33
N ALA A 41 -2.44 -0.01 -5.23
CA ALA A 41 -3.75 0.56 -4.92
C ALA A 41 -4.44 -0.17 -3.76
N VAL A 42 -4.36 -1.50 -3.72
CA VAL A 42 -4.92 -2.32 -2.61
C VAL A 42 -4.17 -2.03 -1.31
N GLN A 43 -2.84 -1.92 -1.35
CA GLN A 43 -2.05 -1.62 -0.15
C GLN A 43 -2.40 -0.25 0.41
N GLU A 44 -2.51 0.77 -0.43
CA GLU A 44 -2.93 2.12 -0.03
C GLU A 44 -4.33 2.12 0.57
N ALA A 45 -5.28 1.43 -0.08
CA ALA A 45 -6.64 1.31 0.44
C ALA A 45 -6.68 0.64 1.82
N LYS A 46 -5.89 -0.43 2.03
CA LYS A 46 -5.75 -1.09 3.33
C LYS A 46 -5.14 -0.16 4.39
N THR A 47 -4.06 0.53 4.05
CA THR A 47 -3.43 1.50 4.95
C THR A 47 -4.40 2.61 5.34
N ASN A 48 -5.18 3.13 4.38
CA ASN A 48 -6.18 4.15 4.65
C ASN A 48 -7.33 3.63 5.52
N ALA A 49 -7.81 2.41 5.27
CA ALA A 49 -8.82 1.78 6.11
C ALA A 49 -8.31 1.60 7.54
N TRP A 50 -7.11 1.05 7.71
CA TRP A 50 -6.49 0.86 9.01
C TRP A 50 -6.30 2.18 9.76
N LYS A 51 -5.83 3.25 9.08
CA LYS A 51 -5.70 4.58 9.68
C LYS A 51 -7.03 5.12 10.20
N ARG A 52 -8.13 4.95 9.45
CA ARG A 52 -9.46 5.38 9.89
C ARG A 52 -9.92 4.60 11.12
N GLU A 53 -9.76 3.28 11.10
CA GLU A 53 -10.14 2.40 12.21
C GLU A 53 -9.33 2.68 13.49
N ASN A 54 -8.05 3.01 13.34
CA ASN A 54 -7.14 3.23 14.47
C ASN A 54 -6.98 4.71 14.85
N ALA A 55 -7.71 5.62 14.20
CA ALA A 55 -7.60 7.07 14.42
C ALA A 55 -7.82 7.44 15.90
N ALA A 56 -8.83 6.85 16.55
CA ALA A 56 -9.13 7.11 17.96
C ALA A 56 -8.02 6.60 18.89
N ALA A 57 -7.46 5.42 18.62
CA ALA A 57 -6.37 4.84 19.40
C ALA A 57 -5.08 5.68 19.26
N LEU A 58 -4.76 6.09 18.03
CA LEU A 58 -3.63 6.98 17.74
C LEU A 58 -3.81 8.33 18.43
N GLN A 59 -5.00 8.93 18.37
CA GLN A 59 -5.27 10.21 19.03
C GLN A 59 -5.15 10.09 20.57
N SER A 60 -5.67 9.02 21.16
CA SER A 60 -5.53 8.74 22.59
C SER A 60 -4.06 8.63 22.99
N SER A 61 -3.27 7.87 22.23
CA SER A 61 -1.84 7.71 22.47
C SER A 61 -1.08 9.03 22.31
N ASN A 62 -1.41 9.84 21.30
CA ASN A 62 -0.78 11.14 21.08
C ASN A 62 -1.08 12.10 22.24
N ARG A 63 -2.34 12.19 22.69
CA ARG A 63 -2.71 13.01 23.86
C ARG A 63 -1.94 12.58 25.11
N TRP A 64 -1.82 11.28 25.34
CA TRP A 64 -1.05 10.79 26.48
C TRP A 64 0.41 11.23 26.42
N VAL A 65 1.05 11.19 25.24
CA VAL A 65 2.42 11.66 25.04
C VAL A 65 2.53 13.19 25.21
N GLU A 66 1.56 13.95 24.74
CA GLU A 66 1.52 15.41 24.94
C GLU A 66 1.44 15.78 26.44
N GLU A 67 0.66 15.02 27.21
CA GLU A 67 0.46 15.24 28.65
C GLU A 67 1.64 14.73 29.49
N ASN A 68 2.27 13.61 29.11
CA ASN A 68 3.23 12.89 29.95
C ASN A 68 4.67 12.95 29.42
N GLY A 69 4.88 13.54 28.24
CA GLY A 69 6.14 13.49 27.50
C GLY A 69 6.37 12.14 26.82
N LEU A 70 7.47 12.04 26.09
CA LEU A 70 7.83 10.80 25.40
C LEU A 70 8.24 9.73 26.43
N PRO A 71 7.58 8.57 26.44
CA PRO A 71 7.99 7.49 27.31
C PRO A 71 9.41 7.07 26.91
N LEU A 72 10.29 6.99 27.91
CA LEU A 72 11.72 6.65 27.77
C LEU A 72 12.63 7.73 27.18
N ASP A 73 12.17 8.98 27.00
CA ASP A 73 13.02 10.08 26.49
C ASP A 73 14.29 10.26 27.33
N ARG A 74 14.19 10.01 28.65
CA ARG A 74 15.31 10.04 29.61
C ARG A 74 16.43 9.04 29.35
N TYR A 75 16.26 8.11 28.42
CA TYR A 75 17.25 7.08 28.07
C TYR A 75 17.80 7.22 26.64
N ARG A 76 17.44 8.29 25.92
CA ARG A 76 17.87 8.51 24.53
C ARG A 76 19.38 8.86 24.49
N PRO A 77 20.24 8.05 23.83
CA PRO A 77 21.64 8.42 23.61
C PRO A 77 21.73 9.56 22.57
N PHE A 78 22.70 10.47 22.77
CA PHE A 78 22.96 11.66 21.96
C PHE A 78 23.73 11.35 20.67
#